data_AF-A0A225NFS4-F1
#
_entry.id   AF-A0A225NFS4-F1
#
_cell.length_a   1.000
_cell.length_b   1.000
_cell.length_c   1.000
_cell.angle_alpha   90.00
_cell.angle_beta   90.00
_cell.angle_gamma   90.00
#
_symmetry.space_group_name_H-M   'P 1'
#
loop_
_entity.id
_entity.type
_entity.pdbx_description
1 polymer ?
#
loop_
_entity_poly.entity_id
_entity_poly.type
_entity_poly.pdbx_seq_one_letter_code
_entity_poly.pdbx_strand_id
1 'polypeptide(L)'
;MMTIDDMRDVTGLSREEVSQLAGHDHLADIAAALLGEYFMHMHKGASEVQRMICGDMREALRAGNLDHARVLFTTLQDFVEEYPETILSAAPA
;
A
#
# COMPACT_ATOMS: atom_id res chain seq x y z
N MET A 1 -4.15 -13.08 -3.12
CA MET A 1 -5.50 -12.48 -3.36
C MET A 1 -5.95 -11.70 -2.14
N MET A 2 -5.47 -10.47 -2.04
CA MET A 2 -5.80 -9.53 -0.98
C MET A 2 -7.22 -9.00 -1.19
N THR A 3 -8.05 -8.97 -0.13
CA THR A 3 -9.42 -8.44 -0.24
C THR A 3 -9.45 -6.94 0.09
N ILE A 4 -10.54 -6.26 -0.27
CA ILE A 4 -10.76 -4.87 0.14
C ILE A 4 -10.67 -4.71 1.66
N ASP A 5 -11.14 -5.70 2.43
CA ASP A 5 -11.14 -5.64 3.89
C ASP A 5 -9.71 -5.76 4.45
N ASP A 6 -8.91 -6.66 3.89
CA ASP A 6 -7.49 -6.81 4.22
C ASP A 6 -6.71 -5.50 3.95
N MET A 7 -6.98 -4.84 2.82
CA MET A 7 -6.42 -3.52 2.52
C MET A 7 -6.90 -2.45 3.51
N ARG A 8 -8.13 -2.51 4.02
CA ARG A 8 -8.60 -1.55 5.02
C ARG A 8 -7.87 -1.73 6.35
N ASP A 9 -7.64 -2.96 6.77
CA ASP A 9 -6.90 -3.24 8.01
C ASP A 9 -5.43 -2.81 7.90
N VAL A 10 -4.82 -3.02 6.72
CA VAL A 10 -3.43 -2.63 6.46
C VAL A 10 -3.25 -1.11 6.32
N THR A 11 -4.18 -0.44 5.65
CA THR A 11 -4.03 0.97 5.27
C THR A 11 -4.73 1.95 6.21
N GLY A 12 -5.72 1.47 6.96
CA GLY A 12 -6.63 2.30 7.75
C GLY A 12 -7.61 3.12 6.91
N LEU A 13 -7.76 2.82 5.61
CA LEU A 13 -8.65 3.54 4.71
C LEU A 13 -10.11 3.08 4.83
N SER A 14 -11.03 3.96 4.43
CA SER A 14 -12.44 3.58 4.28
C SER A 14 -12.65 2.68 3.06
N ARG A 15 -13.73 1.90 3.07
CA ARG A 15 -14.10 1.02 1.95
C ARG A 15 -14.26 1.77 0.63
N GLU A 16 -14.77 3.01 0.71
CA GLU A 16 -14.99 3.87 -0.45
C GLU A 16 -13.68 4.39 -1.02
N GLU A 17 -12.71 4.76 -0.18
CA GLU A 17 -11.36 5.14 -0.62
C GLU A 17 -10.64 3.95 -1.28
N VAL A 18 -10.66 2.77 -0.64
CA VAL A 18 -10.06 1.56 -1.21
C VAL A 18 -10.68 1.20 -2.55
N SER A 19 -12.02 1.29 -2.67
CA SER A 19 -12.72 1.01 -3.92
C SER A 19 -12.41 2.04 -5.02
N GLN A 20 -12.10 3.30 -4.67
CA GLN A 20 -11.69 4.31 -5.64
C GLN A 20 -10.27 4.02 -6.17
N LEU A 21 -9.40 3.50 -5.31
CA LEU A 21 -8.02 3.18 -5.66
C LEU A 21 -7.91 1.88 -6.48
N ALA A 22 -8.64 0.83 -6.12
CA ALA A 22 -8.58 -0.50 -6.73
C ALA A 22 -9.06 -0.58 -8.21
N GLY A 23 -9.55 0.53 -8.79
CA GLY A 23 -10.34 0.49 -10.02
C GLY A 23 -9.59 0.50 -11.36
N HIS A 24 -8.28 0.73 -11.46
CA HIS A 24 -7.63 0.93 -12.78
C HIS A 24 -6.22 0.34 -12.89
N ASP A 25 -6.09 -0.61 -13.81
CA ASP A 25 -4.97 -1.51 -14.10
C ASP A 25 -3.87 -0.90 -15.00
N HIS A 26 -3.55 0.40 -14.87
CA HIS A 26 -2.64 1.09 -15.81
C HIS A 26 -1.42 1.78 -15.19
N LEU A 27 -1.20 1.61 -13.88
CA LEU A 27 -0.10 2.27 -13.15
C LEU A 27 0.99 1.29 -12.68
N ALA A 28 0.95 0.04 -13.15
CA ALA A 28 1.85 -1.03 -12.73
C ALA A 28 3.33 -0.72 -12.96
N ASP A 29 3.69 -0.05 -14.08
CA ASP A 29 5.09 0.30 -14.36
C ASP A 29 5.68 1.30 -13.35
N ILE A 30 4.88 2.29 -12.92
CA ILE A 30 5.31 3.28 -11.92
C ILE A 30 5.32 2.64 -10.53
N ALA A 31 4.34 1.79 -10.24
CA ALA A 31 4.28 1.05 -8.99
C ALA A 31 5.49 0.12 -8.81
N ALA A 32 5.91 -0.59 -9.87
CA ALA A 32 7.09 -1.45 -9.83
C ALA A 32 8.40 -0.67 -9.55
N ALA A 33 8.53 0.53 -10.11
CA ALA A 33 9.68 1.40 -9.83
C ALA A 33 9.70 1.86 -8.36
N LEU A 34 8.56 2.28 -7.83
CA LEU A 34 8.41 2.67 -6.42
C LEU A 34 8.63 1.49 -5.48
N LEU A 35 8.13 0.30 -5.82
CA LEU A 35 8.37 -0.93 -5.07
C LEU A 35 9.88 -1.17 -4.88
N GLY A 36 10.67 -0.98 -5.94
CA GLY A 36 12.13 -1.05 -5.85
C GLY A 36 12.75 -0.04 -4.88
N GLU A 37 12.23 1.18 -4.82
CA GLU A 37 12.66 2.21 -3.85
C GLU A 37 12.32 1.81 -2.41
N TYR A 38 11.11 1.29 -2.17
CA TYR A 38 10.70 0.79 -0.87
C TYR A 38 11.50 -0.47 -0.47
N PHE A 39 11.94 -1.30 -1.42
CA PHE A 39 12.84 -2.42 -1.14
C PHE A 39 14.21 -1.99 -0.63
N MET A 40 14.73 -0.84 -1.06
CA MET A 40 15.96 -0.31 -0.48
C MET A 40 15.83 -0.03 1.02
N HIS A 41 14.60 0.22 1.48
CA HIS A 41 14.28 0.47 2.89
C HIS A 41 14.00 -0.81 3.71
N MET A 42 14.07 -2.01 3.10
CA MET A 42 13.82 -3.28 3.79
C MET A 42 14.77 -3.56 4.96
N HIS A 43 15.94 -2.91 5.00
CA HIS A 43 16.84 -2.96 6.15
C HIS A 43 16.21 -2.41 7.45
N LYS A 44 15.14 -1.60 7.35
CA LYS A 44 14.34 -1.10 8.49
C LYS A 44 13.28 -2.10 8.96
N GLY A 45 13.03 -3.15 8.18
CA GLY A 45 11.98 -4.14 8.41
C GLY A 45 10.75 -3.89 7.55
N ALA A 46 10.12 -4.97 7.10
CA ALA A 46 9.00 -4.93 6.17
C ALA A 46 7.78 -4.14 6.72
N SER A 47 7.52 -4.23 8.03
CA SER A 47 6.44 -3.47 8.70
C SER A 47 6.69 -1.95 8.73
N GLU A 48 7.94 -1.49 8.75
CA GLU A 48 8.24 -0.05 8.68
C GLU A 48 8.04 0.46 7.25
N VAL A 49 8.48 -0.31 6.26
CA VAL A 49 8.27 0.01 4.84
C VAL A 49 6.78 0.09 4.51
N GLN A 50 5.99 -0.89 4.95
CA GLN A 50 4.53 -0.87 4.84
C GLN A 50 3.92 0.40 5.46
N ARG A 51 4.38 0.80 6.66
CA ARG A 51 3.92 2.03 7.31
C ARG A 51 4.30 3.30 6.55
N MET A 52 5.46 3.33 5.89
CA MET A 52 5.86 4.43 5.01
C MET A 52 4.90 4.54 3.83
N ILE A 53 4.65 3.44 3.10
CA ILE A 53 3.74 3.43 1.94
C ILE A 53 2.32 3.87 2.35
N CYS A 54 1.81 3.34 3.48
CA CYS A 54 0.50 3.76 4.00
C CYS A 54 0.47 5.23 4.47
N GLY A 55 1.60 5.78 4.90
CA GLY A 55 1.75 7.19 5.26
C GLY A 55 1.66 8.08 4.02
N ASP A 56 2.49 7.79 3.02
CA ASP A 56 2.58 8.53 1.76
C ASP A 56 1.23 8.48 1.02
N MET A 57 0.55 7.34 1.05
CA MET A 57 -0.77 7.19 0.43
C MET A 57 -1.82 8.07 1.12
N ARG A 58 -1.79 8.18 2.46
CA ARG A 58 -2.69 9.07 3.20
C ARG A 58 -2.40 10.54 2.92
N GLU A 59 -1.14 10.92 2.77
CA GLU A 59 -0.78 12.28 2.36
C GLU A 59 -1.26 12.59 0.94
N ALA A 60 -1.10 11.65 0.01
CA ALA A 60 -1.61 11.76 -1.35
C ALA A 60 -3.14 11.96 -1.39
N LEU A 61 -3.88 11.17 -0.61
CA LEU A 61 -5.33 11.32 -0.46
C LEU A 61 -5.73 12.68 0.13
N ARG A 62 -5.03 13.13 1.17
CA ARG A 62 -5.25 14.47 1.77
C ARG A 62 -4.96 15.61 0.82
N ALA A 63 -3.97 15.44 -0.05
CA ALA A 63 -3.64 16.40 -1.10
C ALA A 63 -4.62 16.34 -2.29
N GLY A 64 -5.57 15.40 -2.32
CA GLY A 64 -6.47 15.16 -3.44
C GLY A 64 -5.81 14.51 -4.65
N ASN A 65 -4.60 13.97 -4.48
CA ASN A 65 -3.82 13.35 -5.55
C ASN A 65 -4.15 11.85 -5.66
N LEU A 66 -5.34 11.56 -6.18
CA LEU A 66 -5.84 10.19 -6.35
C LEU A 66 -4.97 9.34 -7.26
N ASP A 67 -4.31 9.93 -8.26
CA ASP A 67 -3.41 9.21 -9.16
C ASP A 67 -2.19 8.68 -8.41
N HIS A 68 -1.56 9.54 -7.60
CA HIS A 68 -0.43 9.12 -6.76
C HIS A 68 -0.84 8.11 -5.68
N ALA A 69 -2.00 8.30 -5.05
CA ALA A 69 -2.54 7.34 -4.10
C ALA A 69 -2.80 5.96 -4.73
N ARG A 70 -3.20 5.91 -6.01
CA ARG A 70 -3.39 4.65 -6.75
C ARG A 70 -2.08 3.94 -7.01
N VAL A 71 -1.04 4.66 -7.42
CA VAL A 71 0.28 4.08 -7.61
C VAL A 71 0.78 3.44 -6.31
N LEU A 72 0.65 4.15 -5.18
CA LEU A 72 1.04 3.65 -3.86
C LEU A 72 0.18 2.47 -3.42
N PHE A 73 -1.10 2.46 -3.75
CA PHE A 73 -2.01 1.35 -3.49
C PHE A 73 -1.58 0.07 -4.22
N THR A 74 -1.28 0.15 -5.51
CA THR A 74 -0.76 -0.99 -6.29
C THR A 74 0.60 -1.45 -5.74
N THR A 75 1.49 -0.51 -5.44
CA THR A 75 2.80 -0.80 -4.83
C THR A 75 2.64 -1.57 -3.51
N LEU A 76 1.68 -1.18 -2.67
CA LEU A 76 1.40 -1.84 -1.41
C LEU A 76 0.81 -3.24 -1.60
N GLN A 77 -0.06 -3.44 -2.59
CA GLN A 77 -0.60 -4.77 -2.89
C GLN A 77 0.51 -5.75 -3.29
N ASP A 78 1.39 -5.33 -4.20
CA ASP A 78 2.53 -6.15 -4.64
C ASP A 78 3.48 -6.43 -3.46
N PHE A 79 3.76 -5.41 -2.64
CA PHE A 79 4.60 -5.55 -1.45
C PHE A 79 4.03 -6.55 -0.44
N VAL A 80 2.73 -6.49 -0.18
CA VAL A 80 2.05 -7.39 0.77
C VAL A 80 1.92 -8.81 0.21
N GLU A 81 1.77 -8.96 -1.11
CA GLU A 81 1.81 -10.27 -1.76
C GLU A 81 3.19 -10.93 -1.65
N GLU A 82 4.26 -10.13 -1.73
CA GLU A 82 5.64 -10.61 -1.57
C GLU A 82 6.06 -10.81 -0.11
N TYR A 83 5.49 -10.03 0.83
CA TYR A 83 5.79 -10.05 2.27
C TYR A 83 4.52 -10.13 3.14
N PRO A 84 3.81 -11.28 3.14
CA PRO A 84 2.56 -11.43 3.89
C PRO A 84 2.72 -11.34 5.42
N GLU A 85 3.94 -11.53 5.95
CA GLU A 85 4.25 -11.36 7.37
C GLU A 85 4.00 -9.93 7.88
N THR A 86 3.95 -8.96 6.97
CA THR A 86 3.64 -7.56 7.27
C THR A 86 2.20 -7.37 7.72
N ILE A 87 1.26 -8.16 7.21
CA ILE A 87 -0.15 -8.15 7.63
C ILE A 87 -0.27 -8.78 9.03
N LEU A 88 0.44 -9.89 9.27
CA LEU A 88 0.29 -10.67 10.50
C LEU A 88 0.83 -9.95 11.74
N SER A 89 1.81 -9.05 11.58
CA SER A 89 2.41 -8.30 12.70
C SER A 89 1.51 -7.19 13.26
N ALA A 90 0.39 -6.85 12.60
CA ALA A 90 -0.55 -5.82 13.07
C ALA A 90 -1.63 -6.35 14.03
N ALA A 91 -1.74 -7.67 14.23
CA ALA A 91 -2.65 -8.26 15.19
C ALA A 91 -2.04 -8.25 16.61
N PRO A 92 -2.62 -7.52 17.59
CA PRO A 92 -2.23 -7.72 18.98
C PRO A 92 -2.77 -9.06 19.47
N ALA A 93 -1.88 -9.85 20.09
CA ALA A 93 -2.25 -10.96 20.95
C ALA A 93 -2.98 -10.48 22.21
#